data_AF-A0A1W1BV43-F1
#
_entry.id   AF-A0A1W1BV43-F1
#
_cell.length_a   1.000
_cell.length_b   1.000
_cell.length_c   1.000
_cell.angle_alpha   90.00
_cell.angle_beta   90.00
_cell.angle_gamma   90.00
#
_symmetry.space_group_name_H-M   'P 1'
#
loop_
_entity.id
_entity.type
_entity.pdbx_description
1 polymer ?
#
loop_
_entity_poly.entity_id
_entity_poly.type
_entity_poly.pdbx_seq_one_letter_code
_entity_poly.pdbx_strand_id
1 'polypeptide(L)'
;MHQVTINVNQSIYEHIKLLHIEIGNLFDIFNHAIDLKKERITILTAPNGYGKTITLKTINSLFNKNFSFFVNLSFSEIIFKFEENYSIKIRKIQSTNIEFILFQNNKKIESFNYPPKDYIKSIRRLPNHIIEDFIPDFIERVGRNEWLNELNNEILSLDEVLIQFGEYLPVNISRRKYKNT
;
A
#
# COMPACT_ATOMS: atom_id res chain seq x y z
N MET A 1 -29.86 -27.46 -17.67
CA MET A 1 -28.68 -26.87 -17.00
C MET A 1 -28.74 -25.37 -17.20
N HIS A 2 -29.14 -24.62 -16.17
CA HIS A 2 -29.24 -23.17 -16.23
C HIS A 2 -27.86 -22.57 -15.99
N GLN A 3 -27.26 -21.96 -17.03
CA GLN A 3 -26.09 -21.11 -16.86
C GLN A 3 -26.54 -19.80 -16.22
N VAL A 4 -26.19 -19.63 -14.94
CA VAL A 4 -26.28 -18.32 -14.28
C VAL A 4 -25.14 -17.48 -14.83
N THR A 5 -25.48 -16.58 -15.76
CA THR A 5 -24.56 -15.55 -16.23
C THR A 5 -24.56 -14.44 -15.19
N ILE A 6 -23.48 -14.31 -14.43
CA ILE A 6 -23.28 -13.14 -13.56
C ILE A 6 -22.85 -11.99 -14.48
N ASN A 7 -23.81 -11.17 -14.89
CA ASN A 7 -23.51 -9.85 -15.43
C ASN A 7 -22.92 -9.01 -14.29
N VAL A 8 -21.61 -8.90 -14.25
CA VAL A 8 -20.95 -7.89 -13.41
C VAL A 8 -21.18 -6.55 -14.09
N ASN A 9 -22.29 -5.90 -13.74
CA ASN A 9 -22.56 -4.53 -14.15
C ASN A 9 -21.42 -3.64 -13.67
N GLN A 10 -20.66 -3.11 -14.62
CA GLN A 10 -19.50 -2.23 -14.45
C GLN A 10 -19.92 -0.80 -14.04
N SER A 11 -21.00 -0.63 -13.25
CA SER A 11 -21.64 0.68 -13.01
C SER A 11 -21.95 1.03 -11.55
N ILE A 12 -21.40 0.36 -10.53
CA ILE A 12 -21.57 0.81 -9.13
C ILE A 12 -20.28 0.55 -8.32
N TYR A 13 -19.20 1.26 -8.64
CA TYR A 13 -18.25 1.62 -7.59
C TYR A 13 -18.61 3.02 -7.17
N GLU A 14 -19.33 3.17 -6.06
CA GLU A 14 -19.36 4.47 -5.40
C GLU A 14 -17.91 4.82 -5.05
N HIS A 15 -17.40 5.93 -5.60
CA HIS A 15 -16.08 6.41 -5.27
C HIS A 15 -16.10 6.88 -3.82
N ILE A 16 -15.54 6.08 -2.92
CA ILE A 16 -15.39 6.47 -1.51
C ILE A 16 -14.51 7.72 -1.41
N LYS A 17 -15.03 8.80 -0.80
CA LYS A 17 -14.30 10.07 -0.71
C LYS A 17 -13.48 10.15 0.57
N LEU A 18 -12.26 10.66 0.45
CA LEU A 18 -11.45 11.06 1.60
C LEU A 18 -12.03 12.35 2.20
N LEU A 19 -12.29 12.34 3.51
CA LEU A 19 -12.85 13.46 4.25
C LEU A 19 -11.82 14.16 5.12
N HIS A 20 -10.84 13.42 5.61
CA HIS A 20 -9.87 13.94 6.58
C HIS A 20 -8.55 13.17 6.53
N ILE A 21 -7.45 13.89 6.78
CA ILE A 21 -6.13 13.29 7.00
C ILE A 21 -5.49 13.85 8.27
N GLU A 22 -4.97 12.95 9.10
CA GLU A 22 -4.09 13.26 10.23
C GLU A 22 -2.72 12.67 9.99
N ILE A 23 -1.66 13.44 10.24
CA ILE A 23 -0.27 12.98 10.23
C ILE A 23 0.34 13.40 11.56
N GLY A 24 0.61 12.42 12.42
CA GLY A 24 1.24 12.60 13.71
C GLY A 24 2.76 12.59 13.61
N ASN A 25 3.40 13.52 14.32
CA ASN A 25 4.84 13.60 14.49
C ASN A 25 5.64 13.56 13.18
N LEU A 26 5.16 14.26 12.15
CA LEU A 26 5.83 14.38 10.86
C LEU A 26 7.19 15.06 11.03
N PHE A 27 8.25 14.38 10.59
CA PHE A 27 9.65 14.79 10.82
C PHE A 27 9.97 15.08 12.29
N ASP A 28 9.27 14.41 13.21
CA ASP A 28 9.45 14.57 14.65
C ASP A 28 9.12 15.98 15.18
N ILE A 29 8.41 16.78 14.38
CA ILE A 29 8.16 18.21 14.65
C ILE A 29 6.68 18.56 14.48
N PHE A 30 6.07 18.12 13.38
CA PHE A 30 4.77 18.64 12.96
C PHE A 30 3.63 17.65 13.19
N ASN A 31 2.50 18.17 13.65
CA ASN A 31 1.22 17.45 13.59
C ASN A 31 0.35 18.15 12.55
N HIS A 32 -0.23 17.38 11.63
CA HIS A 32 -1.16 17.88 10.64
C HIS A 32 -2.52 17.21 10.83
N ALA A 33 -3.58 18.01 10.82
CA ALA A 33 -4.96 17.55 10.78
C ALA A 33 -5.69 18.42 9.76
N ILE A 34 -6.19 17.83 8.68
CA ILE A 34 -6.72 18.56 7.52
C ILE A 34 -8.06 17.96 7.12
N ASP A 35 -9.10 18.78 7.24
CA ASP A 35 -10.43 18.49 6.70
C ASP A 35 -10.48 18.82 5.20
N LEU A 36 -11.00 17.88 4.41
CA LEU A 36 -11.22 18.04 2.98
C LEU A 36 -12.67 18.44 2.73
N LYS A 37 -12.87 19.47 1.92
CA LYS A 37 -14.21 19.93 1.53
C LYS A 37 -14.81 18.99 0.48
N LYS A 38 -16.04 18.52 0.71
CA LYS A 38 -16.74 17.58 -0.18
C LYS A 38 -17.07 18.14 -1.58
N GLU A 39 -17.35 19.43 -1.67
CA GLU A 39 -17.94 20.05 -2.87
C GLU A 39 -17.08 21.17 -3.50
N ARG A 40 -15.90 21.45 -2.93
CA ARG A 40 -15.04 22.55 -3.39
C ARG A 40 -13.56 22.17 -3.32
N ILE A 41 -12.74 22.93 -4.04
CA ILE A 41 -11.29 22.84 -3.97
C ILE A 41 -10.84 23.14 -2.54
N THR A 42 -10.01 22.25 -1.98
CA THR A 42 -9.30 22.48 -0.71
C THR A 42 -7.90 23.00 -1.03
N ILE A 43 -7.55 24.18 -0.51
CA ILE A 43 -6.22 24.78 -0.70
C ILE A 43 -5.40 24.55 0.57
N LEU A 44 -4.26 23.87 0.44
CA LEU A 44 -3.32 23.64 1.55
C LEU A 44 -2.30 24.77 1.62
N THR A 45 -2.39 25.62 2.64
CA THR A 45 -1.47 26.75 2.88
C THR A 45 -0.72 26.60 4.20
N ALA A 46 0.59 26.86 4.21
CA ALA A 46 1.47 26.88 5.37
C ALA A 46 2.81 27.53 4.98
N PRO A 47 3.69 27.92 5.92
CA PRO A 47 5.03 28.41 5.58
C PRO A 47 5.88 27.36 4.85
N ASN A 48 6.99 27.79 4.25
CA ASN A 48 7.92 26.86 3.61
C ASN A 48 8.56 25.94 4.66
N GLY A 49 8.74 24.67 4.32
CA GLY A 49 9.27 23.65 5.25
C GLY A 49 8.24 22.95 6.13
N TYR A 50 6.99 23.44 6.22
CA TYR A 50 5.93 22.85 7.06
C TYR A 50 5.26 21.60 6.48
N GLY A 51 5.96 20.83 5.66
CA GLY A 51 5.44 19.53 5.21
C GLY A 51 4.32 19.54 4.16
N LYS A 52 3.90 20.68 3.59
CA LYS A 52 2.81 20.74 2.57
C LYS A 52 2.93 19.69 1.45
N THR A 53 4.09 19.65 0.80
CA THR A 53 4.38 18.69 -0.28
C THR A 53 4.34 17.25 0.22
N ILE A 54 4.74 17.03 1.47
CA ILE A 54 4.77 15.71 2.09
C ILE A 54 3.37 15.24 2.41
N THR A 55 2.50 16.11 2.94
CA THR A 55 1.06 15.83 3.09
C THR A 55 0.43 15.41 1.77
N LEU A 56 0.69 16.14 0.68
CA LEU A 56 0.17 15.77 -0.65
C LEU A 56 0.73 14.43 -1.14
N LYS A 57 2.03 14.19 -0.95
CA LYS A 57 2.67 12.91 -1.28
C LYS A 57 2.13 11.75 -0.44
N THR A 58 1.79 11.99 0.82
CA THR A 58 1.16 11.01 1.72
C THR A 58 -0.19 10.57 1.19
N ILE A 59 -1.04 11.52 0.79
CA ILE A 59 -2.33 11.24 0.15
C ILE A 59 -2.11 10.47 -1.16
N ASN A 60 -1.26 10.99 -2.04
CA ASN A 60 -0.98 10.39 -3.34
C ASN A 60 -0.42 8.96 -3.21
N SER A 61 0.42 8.70 -2.22
CA SER A 61 1.05 7.40 -2.03
C SER A 61 0.08 6.33 -1.53
N LEU A 62 -0.95 6.72 -0.76
CA LEU A 62 -2.02 5.79 -0.39
C LEU A 62 -2.80 5.35 -1.63
N PHE A 63 -3.31 6.30 -2.41
CA PHE A 63 -4.18 6.01 -3.56
C PHE A 63 -3.47 5.33 -4.73
N ASN A 64 -2.18 5.59 -4.92
CA ASN A 64 -1.38 4.93 -5.95
C ASN A 64 -0.62 3.70 -5.43
N LYS A 65 -1.00 3.15 -4.26
CA LYS A 65 -0.39 1.96 -3.64
C LYS A 65 1.15 2.03 -3.50
N ASN A 66 1.72 3.24 -3.42
CA ASN A 66 3.17 3.43 -3.24
C ASN A 66 3.53 3.31 -1.76
N PHE A 67 3.37 2.12 -1.19
CA PHE A 67 3.53 1.92 0.25
C PHE A 67 4.99 2.07 0.71
N SER A 68 5.95 1.90 -0.20
CA SER A 68 7.38 2.14 0.02
C SER A 68 7.69 3.57 0.48
N PHE A 69 6.83 4.54 0.15
CA PHE A 69 6.94 5.92 0.61
C PHE A 69 6.84 6.01 2.14
N PHE A 70 5.85 5.34 2.74
CA PHE A 70 5.62 5.39 4.18
C PHE A 70 6.80 4.79 4.96
N VAL A 71 7.47 3.76 4.41
CA VAL A 71 8.66 3.15 5.04
C VAL A 71 9.76 4.18 5.27
N ASN A 72 9.92 5.13 4.36
CA ASN A 72 10.97 6.14 4.41
C ASN A 72 10.55 7.44 5.11
N LEU A 73 9.24 7.66 5.31
CA LEU A 73 8.72 8.87 5.94
C LEU A 73 8.87 8.81 7.46
N SER A 74 9.34 9.88 8.13
CA SER A 74 9.30 9.96 9.60
C SER A 74 7.92 10.46 10.07
N PHE A 75 7.19 9.61 10.78
CA PHE A 75 5.87 9.88 11.37
C PHE A 75 5.59 8.85 12.48
N SER A 76 4.67 9.17 13.40
CA SER A 76 4.18 8.23 14.43
C SER A 76 2.96 7.45 13.95
N GLU A 77 1.93 8.16 13.49
CA GLU A 77 0.76 7.59 12.85
C GLU A 77 0.22 8.48 11.73
N ILE A 78 -0.46 7.87 10.77
CA ILE A 78 -1.24 8.57 9.74
C ILE A 78 -2.65 7.99 9.77
N ILE A 79 -3.67 8.85 9.83
CA ILE A 79 -5.07 8.44 9.77
C ILE A 79 -5.71 9.09 8.55
N PHE A 80 -6.34 8.28 7.72
CA PHE A 80 -7.23 8.72 6.65
C PHE A 80 -8.66 8.38 7.05
N LYS A 81 -9.57 9.35 7.05
CA LYS A 81 -11.01 9.12 7.30
C LYS A 81 -11.79 9.36 6.03
N PHE A 82 -12.69 8.45 5.72
CA PHE A 82 -13.46 8.43 4.50
C PHE A 82 -14.96 8.55 4.80
N GLU A 83 -15.77 8.61 3.75
CA GLU A 83 -17.23 8.45 3.86
C GLU A 83 -17.59 7.08 4.48
N GLU A 84 -18.84 6.97 4.92
CA GLU A 84 -19.39 5.75 5.54
C GLU A 84 -18.62 5.25 6.78
N ASN A 85 -17.94 6.17 7.48
CA ASN A 85 -17.16 5.90 8.69
C ASN A 85 -16.02 4.88 8.49
N TYR A 86 -15.50 4.76 7.27
CA TYR A 86 -14.26 4.04 7.01
C TYR A 86 -13.06 4.87 7.44
N SER A 87 -12.03 4.21 7.96
CA SER A 87 -10.72 4.84 8.14
C SER A 87 -9.58 3.86 7.94
N ILE A 88 -8.47 4.38 7.43
CA ILE A 88 -7.20 3.64 7.33
C ILE A 88 -6.23 4.29 8.30
N LYS A 89 -5.70 3.49 9.22
CA LYS A 89 -4.59 3.88 10.10
C LYS A 89 -3.30 3.23 9.60
N ILE A 90 -2.26 4.03 9.47
CA ILE A 90 -0.90 3.57 9.16
C ILE A 90 -0.03 3.86 10.37
N ARG A 91 0.67 2.84 10.88
CA ARG A 91 1.61 3.00 12.01
C ARG A 91 2.88 2.21 11.78
N LYS A 92 3.97 2.66 12.40
CA LYS A 92 5.23 1.92 12.42
C LYS A 92 5.27 0.92 13.57
N ILE A 93 5.64 -0.31 13.25
CA ILE A 93 5.95 -1.39 14.20
C ILE A 93 7.46 -1.63 14.15
N GLN A 94 8.13 -1.65 15.31
CA GLN A 94 9.55 -2.00 15.41
C GLN A 94 10.47 -1.26 14.42
N SER A 95 10.37 0.08 14.39
CA SER A 95 11.19 1.04 13.61
C SER A 95 11.12 0.95 12.08
N THR A 96 10.85 -0.22 11.49
CA THR A 96 10.93 -0.44 10.03
C THR A 96 9.70 -1.11 9.42
N ASN A 97 8.85 -1.74 10.21
CA ASN A 97 7.65 -2.42 9.71
C ASN A 97 6.49 -1.44 9.73
N ILE A 98 5.59 -1.55 8.76
CA ILE A 98 4.40 -0.69 8.69
C ILE A 98 3.18 -1.57 8.73
N GLU A 99 2.24 -1.23 9.60
CA GLU A 99 0.92 -1.84 9.62
C GLU A 99 -0.09 -0.85 9.08
N PHE A 100 -0.90 -1.33 8.14
CA PHE A 100 -2.11 -0.70 7.65
C PHE A 100 -3.28 -1.37 8.34
N ILE A 101 -4.18 -0.59 8.91
CA ILE A 101 -5.35 -1.10 9.63
C ILE A 101 -6.59 -0.42 9.07
N LEU A 102 -7.52 -1.22 8.57
CA LEU A 102 -8.83 -0.77 8.10
C LEU A 102 -9.83 -0.83 9.26
N PHE A 103 -10.56 0.27 9.44
CA PHE A 103 -11.66 0.37 10.38
C PHE A 103 -12.94 0.77 9.66
N GLN A 104 -14.08 0.33 10.20
CA GLN A 104 -15.40 0.88 9.90
C GLN A 104 -16.17 1.04 11.21
N ASN A 105 -16.81 2.18 11.41
CA ASN A 105 -17.52 2.49 12.66
C ASN A 105 -16.63 2.27 13.90
N ASN A 106 -15.36 2.69 13.82
CA ASN A 106 -14.31 2.50 14.84
C ASN A 106 -14.00 1.04 15.22
N LYS A 107 -14.49 0.05 14.48
CA LYS A 107 -14.13 -1.36 14.66
C LYS A 107 -13.08 -1.74 13.61
N LYS A 108 -12.00 -2.39 14.06
CA LYS A 108 -10.99 -2.96 13.17
C LYS A 108 -11.65 -4.05 12.32
N ILE A 109 -11.60 -3.89 11.01
CA ILE A 109 -12.05 -4.89 10.03
C ILE A 109 -10.88 -5.79 9.69
N GLU A 110 -9.76 -5.19 9.30
CA GLU A 110 -8.62 -5.89 8.73
C GLU A 110 -7.32 -5.16 9.07
N SER A 111 -6.21 -5.89 9.01
CA SER A 111 -4.88 -5.28 9.02
C SER A 111 -3.93 -6.05 8.12
N PHE A 112 -3.03 -5.30 7.49
CA PHE A 112 -1.97 -5.82 6.66
C PHE A 112 -0.62 -5.23 7.10
N ASN A 113 0.41 -6.08 7.15
CA ASN A 113 1.77 -5.67 7.46
C ASN A 113 2.60 -5.55 6.19
N TYR A 114 3.09 -4.34 5.91
CA TYR A 114 4.03 -4.11 4.83
C TYR A 114 5.40 -4.70 5.18
N PRO A 115 6.03 -5.45 4.27
CA PRO A 115 7.28 -6.14 4.56
C PRO A 115 8.41 -5.17 4.96
N PRO A 116 9.35 -5.62 5.82
CA PRO A 116 10.47 -4.79 6.24
C PRO A 116 11.29 -4.28 5.05
N LYS A 117 11.85 -3.07 5.17
CA LYS A 117 12.67 -2.45 4.12
C LYS A 117 13.79 -3.34 3.60
N ASP A 118 14.48 -4.04 4.50
CA ASP A 118 15.62 -4.88 4.13
C ASP A 118 15.19 -6.20 3.49
N TYR A 119 14.00 -6.70 3.84
CA TYR A 119 13.39 -7.82 3.13
C TYR A 119 13.08 -7.42 1.68
N ILE A 120 12.41 -6.29 1.45
CA ILE A 120 12.12 -5.80 0.09
C ILE A 120 13.40 -5.60 -0.72
N LYS A 121 14.44 -4.99 -0.12
CA LYS A 121 15.75 -4.85 -0.77
C LYS A 121 16.37 -6.19 -1.13
N SER A 122 16.25 -7.21 -0.28
CA SER A 122 16.78 -8.54 -0.58
C SER A 122 16.05 -9.18 -1.75
N ILE A 123 14.72 -9.05 -1.82
CA ILE A 123 13.93 -9.62 -2.93
C ILE A 123 14.19 -8.88 -4.25
N ARG A 124 14.28 -7.55 -4.24
CA ARG A 124 14.61 -6.75 -5.44
C ARG A 124 15.99 -7.04 -6.03
N ARG A 125 16.89 -7.70 -5.28
CA ARG A 125 18.21 -8.14 -5.78
C ARG A 125 18.16 -9.51 -6.43
N LEU A 126 17.05 -10.23 -6.32
CA LEU A 126 16.89 -11.53 -6.92
C LEU A 126 16.60 -11.38 -8.41
N PRO A 127 17.18 -12.25 -9.25
CA PRO A 127 16.67 -12.50 -10.57
C PRO A 127 15.17 -12.81 -10.55
N ASN A 128 14.41 -12.26 -11.52
CA ASN A 128 12.96 -12.44 -11.58
C ASN A 128 12.53 -13.92 -11.65
N HIS A 129 13.29 -14.78 -12.34
CA HIS A 129 12.99 -16.22 -12.41
C HIS A 129 12.92 -16.88 -11.01
N ILE A 130 13.72 -16.42 -10.04
CA ILE A 130 13.64 -16.94 -8.68
C ILE A 130 12.30 -16.56 -8.04
N ILE A 131 11.82 -15.35 -8.31
CA ILE A 131 10.55 -14.87 -7.77
C ILE A 131 9.41 -15.66 -8.41
N GLU A 132 9.48 -15.89 -9.72
CA GLU A 132 8.54 -16.72 -10.50
C GLU A 132 8.42 -18.14 -9.93
N ASP A 133 9.51 -18.75 -9.44
CA ASP A 133 9.49 -20.10 -8.86
C ASP A 133 8.71 -20.23 -7.53
N PHE A 134 8.42 -19.12 -6.86
CA PHE A 134 7.83 -19.13 -5.52
C PHE A 134 6.44 -18.50 -5.43
N ILE A 135 6.09 -17.61 -6.34
CA ILE A 135 4.75 -17.00 -6.36
C ILE A 135 3.71 -17.98 -6.91
N PRO A 136 2.42 -17.79 -6.60
CA PRO A 136 1.36 -18.65 -7.13
C PRO A 136 1.30 -18.64 -8.66
N ASP A 137 0.98 -19.79 -9.27
CA ASP A 137 0.94 -19.98 -10.73
C ASP A 137 -0.02 -19.03 -11.47
N PHE A 138 -1.02 -18.47 -10.78
CA PHE A 138 -1.95 -17.47 -11.36
C PHE A 138 -1.37 -16.05 -11.42
N ILE A 139 -0.11 -15.86 -11.01
CA ILE A 139 0.64 -14.60 -11.13
C ILE A 139 1.71 -14.77 -12.22
N GLU A 140 1.43 -14.25 -13.41
CA GLU A 140 2.33 -14.36 -14.56
C GLU A 140 3.13 -13.08 -14.80
N ARG A 141 4.43 -13.17 -15.01
CA ARG A 141 5.24 -11.99 -15.36
C ARG A 141 5.09 -11.65 -16.85
N VAL A 142 4.44 -10.53 -17.15
CA VAL A 142 4.19 -10.06 -18.52
C VAL A 142 5.14 -8.94 -18.97
N GLY A 143 5.92 -8.36 -18.05
CA GLY A 143 6.83 -7.25 -18.37
C GLY A 143 7.96 -7.06 -17.36
N ARG A 144 8.71 -5.95 -17.47
CA ARG A 144 9.87 -5.70 -16.59
C ARG A 144 9.48 -5.62 -15.11
N ASN A 145 8.38 -4.94 -14.83
CA ASN A 145 7.81 -4.72 -13.50
C ASN A 145 6.28 -4.84 -13.58
N GLU A 146 5.82 -5.79 -14.38
CA GLU A 146 4.40 -5.99 -14.69
C GLU A 146 4.12 -7.49 -14.56
N TRP A 147 3.17 -7.80 -13.69
CA TRP A 147 2.75 -9.15 -13.35
C TRP A 147 1.23 -9.21 -13.44
N LEU A 148 0.71 -10.08 -14.30
CA LEU A 148 -0.71 -10.30 -14.47
C LEU A 148 -1.21 -11.23 -13.36
N ASN A 149 -2.22 -10.80 -12.63
CA ASN A 149 -3.04 -11.68 -11.80
C ASN A 149 -4.20 -12.23 -12.64
N GLU A 150 -4.11 -13.50 -13.04
CA GLU A 150 -5.09 -14.15 -13.91
C GLU A 150 -6.48 -14.30 -13.28
N LEU A 151 -6.58 -14.24 -11.95
CA LEU A 151 -7.86 -14.39 -11.25
C LEU A 151 -8.77 -13.17 -11.43
N ASN A 152 -8.18 -11.98 -11.59
CA ASN A 152 -8.91 -10.72 -11.67
C ASN A 152 -8.48 -9.81 -12.84
N ASN A 153 -7.56 -10.26 -13.68
CA ASN A 153 -6.94 -9.52 -14.78
C ASN A 153 -6.24 -8.20 -14.35
N GLU A 154 -5.73 -8.13 -13.12
CA GLU A 154 -5.00 -6.95 -12.63
C GLU A 154 -3.52 -7.02 -13.02
N ILE A 155 -2.95 -5.91 -13.50
CA ILE A 155 -1.51 -5.77 -13.68
C ILE A 155 -0.91 -5.19 -12.40
N LEU A 156 -0.03 -5.97 -11.78
CA LEU A 156 0.67 -5.68 -10.54
C LEU A 156 2.12 -5.31 -10.82
N SER A 157 2.64 -4.36 -10.06
CA SER A 157 4.07 -4.14 -9.90
C SER A 157 4.70 -5.25 -9.05
N LEU A 158 6.04 -5.41 -9.11
CA LEU A 158 6.72 -6.33 -8.20
C LEU A 158 6.39 -6.01 -6.74
N ASP A 159 6.35 -4.74 -6.35
CA ASP A 159 6.02 -4.36 -4.97
C ASP A 159 4.63 -4.85 -4.57
N GLU A 160 3.63 -4.74 -5.45
CA GLU A 160 2.27 -5.27 -5.22
C GLU A 160 2.25 -6.80 -5.13
N VAL A 161 3.03 -7.50 -5.95
CA VAL A 161 3.20 -8.95 -5.81
C VAL A 161 3.82 -9.31 -4.46
N LEU A 162 4.84 -8.57 -4.00
CA LEU A 162 5.46 -8.80 -2.69
C LEU A 162 4.52 -8.49 -1.52
N ILE A 163 3.67 -7.48 -1.68
CA ILE A 163 2.64 -7.11 -0.70
C ILE A 163 1.60 -8.23 -0.60
N GLN A 164 1.08 -8.71 -1.73
CA GLN A 164 -0.05 -9.64 -1.77
C GLN A 164 0.37 -11.10 -1.56
N PHE A 165 1.53 -11.50 -2.10
CA PHE A 165 1.98 -12.89 -2.18
C PHE A 165 3.36 -13.11 -1.55
N GLY A 166 3.86 -12.13 -0.79
CA GLY A 166 5.17 -12.23 -0.13
C GLY A 166 5.28 -13.39 0.86
N GLU A 167 4.17 -13.95 1.34
CA GLU A 167 4.16 -15.13 2.22
C GLU A 167 4.63 -16.42 1.53
N TYR A 168 4.51 -16.49 0.19
CA TYR A 168 4.98 -17.63 -0.59
C TYR A 168 6.50 -17.59 -0.82
N LEU A 169 7.13 -16.43 -0.62
CA LEU A 169 8.57 -16.29 -0.78
C LEU A 169 9.33 -16.85 0.42
N PRO A 170 10.40 -17.64 0.21
CA PRO A 170 11.17 -18.20 1.30
C PRO A 170 11.79 -17.11 2.19
N VAL A 171 11.60 -17.26 3.50
CA VAL A 171 12.11 -16.34 4.54
C VAL A 171 13.65 -16.18 4.51
N ASN A 172 14.37 -17.14 3.90
CA ASN A 172 15.83 -17.24 3.95
C ASN A 172 16.56 -17.01 2.62
N ILE A 173 15.99 -16.29 1.65
CA ILE A 173 16.70 -16.07 0.38
C ILE A 173 17.99 -15.23 0.57
N SER A 174 18.16 -14.54 1.69
CA SER A 174 19.32 -13.67 1.96
C SER A 174 20.64 -14.41 2.23
N ARG A 175 20.68 -15.73 2.47
CA ARG A 175 21.96 -16.44 2.69
C ARG A 175 21.92 -17.90 2.21
N ARG A 176 22.74 -18.18 1.18
CA ARG A 176 23.12 -19.50 0.63
C ARG A 176 22.24 -20.01 -0.54
N LYS A 177 22.66 -19.69 -1.76
CA LYS A 177 23.01 -20.63 -2.86
C LYS A 177 23.01 -19.89 -4.21
N TYR A 178 23.98 -18.98 -4.39
CA TYR A 178 24.51 -18.66 -5.71
C TYR A 178 26.04 -18.68 -5.62
N LYS A 179 26.54 -19.80 -5.10
CA LYS A 179 27.88 -20.28 -5.40
C LYS A 179 27.68 -21.63 -6.06
N ASN A 180 28.17 -21.69 -7.29
CA ASN A 180 28.38 -22.86 -8.15
C ASN A 180 27.26 -23.14 -9.16
N THR A 181 27.65 -22.86 -10.41
CA THR A 181 27.46 -23.63 -11.64
C THR A 181 26.04 -23.88 -12.12
#